data_AF-A0A8S4S8L0-F1
#
_entry.id   AF-A0A8S4S8L0-F1
#
_cell.length_a   1.000
_cell.length_b   1.000
_cell.length_c   1.000
_cell.angle_alpha   90.00
_cell.angle_beta   90.00
_cell.angle_gamma   90.00
#
_symmetry.space_group_name_H-M   'P 1'
#
loop_
_entity.id
_entity.type
_entity.pdbx_description
1 polymer ?
#
loop_
_entity_poly.entity_id
_entity_poly.type
_entity_poly.pdbx_seq_one_letter_code
_entity_poly.pdbx_strand_id
1 'polypeptide(L)'
;MNFIGVSWFYYAATIVAGACYFYVYVFSTFWLVLIRYSVTENFTEVAIAVSLMAASVTSIIKFIFMILHVSQARETVRKILAFDALMEPGTRLTMNLRKNLRMVKKRALTIWIILATNAAIFAVFPFLRPGRHFTEDTYIIYGLEPMLESPNYEIALTMSIISIFFCVYVMINVAVYVIVIVGYIEAQIKTIGVEVKNLWKDSQNFYKIMHHKVQNKIYALHKKENIENDFIQRRLRTLFNYHVTNINIFQKLNEELCDTLAIEYVIMTVAIITELLGGLENTYLQLPFTLVLMFIDCLSGQKLIDACREFEEALYGCEWQNFNVANQKTILLMLLISQKTLLMSAGGIANLNFECLMMILKSSYSAYTALKSGMQKH
;
A
#
# COMPACT_ATOMS: atom_id res chain seq x y z
N MET A 1 -19.50 -4.30 18.62
CA MET A 1 -18.40 -3.82 19.48
C MET A 1 -18.49 -2.31 19.48
N ASN A 2 -18.93 -1.72 20.60
CA ASN A 2 -19.08 -0.27 20.75
C ASN A 2 -17.70 0.37 20.56
N PHE A 3 -17.61 1.34 19.65
CA PHE A 3 -16.38 2.11 19.46
C PHE A 3 -16.08 2.86 20.75
N ILE A 4 -14.87 2.65 21.28
CA ILE A 4 -14.26 3.46 22.32
C ILE A 4 -14.43 4.92 21.90
N GLY A 5 -15.06 5.72 22.76
CA GLY A 5 -15.37 7.12 22.52
C GLY A 5 -14.09 7.90 22.24
N VAL A 6 -13.84 8.20 20.98
CA VAL A 6 -12.84 9.20 20.59
C VAL A 6 -13.32 10.53 21.18
N SER A 7 -12.53 11.14 22.05
CA SER A 7 -12.88 12.42 22.68
C SER A 7 -13.19 13.47 21.61
N TRP A 8 -14.19 14.32 21.86
CA TRP A 8 -14.55 15.46 20.99
C TRP A 8 -13.33 16.33 20.64
N PHE A 9 -12.34 16.37 21.55
CA PHE A 9 -11.07 17.05 21.36
C PHE A 9 -10.32 16.60 20.09
N TYR A 10 -10.30 15.29 19.78
CA TYR A 10 -9.61 14.80 18.59
C TYR A 10 -10.29 15.25 17.30
N TYR A 11 -11.62 15.32 17.30
CA TYR A 11 -12.38 15.85 16.16
C TYR A 11 -12.08 17.34 15.96
N ALA A 12 -12.11 18.12 17.03
CA ALA A 12 -11.77 19.54 16.98
C ALA A 12 -10.33 19.77 16.51
N ALA A 13 -9.35 19.05 17.06
CA ALA A 13 -7.95 19.13 16.66
C ALA A 13 -7.75 18.75 15.18
N THR A 14 -8.44 17.72 14.69
CA THR A 14 -8.39 17.29 13.28
C THR A 14 -8.95 18.37 12.35
N ILE A 15 -10.05 19.02 12.74
CA ILE A 15 -10.66 20.11 11.96
C ILE A 15 -9.73 21.32 11.90
N VAL A 16 -9.14 21.72 13.03
CA VAL A 16 -8.19 22.84 13.09
C VAL A 16 -6.96 22.53 12.24
N ALA A 17 -6.38 21.35 12.37
CA ALA A 17 -5.20 20.96 11.60
C ALA A 17 -5.49 20.86 10.10
N GLY A 18 -6.66 20.35 9.72
CA GLY A 18 -7.14 20.34 8.34
C GLY A 18 -7.39 21.73 7.77
N ALA A 19 -7.90 22.66 8.58
CA ALA A 19 -8.08 24.06 8.18
C ALA A 19 -6.73 24.77 7.98
N CYS A 20 -5.76 24.56 8.88
CA CYS A 20 -4.39 25.03 8.69
C CYS A 20 -3.81 24.48 7.38
N TYR A 21 -3.95 23.17 7.14
CA TYR A 21 -3.48 22.53 5.93
C TYR A 21 -4.11 23.14 4.67
N PHE A 22 -5.43 23.30 4.66
CA PHE A 22 -6.14 23.87 3.52
C PHE A 22 -5.69 25.31 3.25
N TYR A 23 -5.55 26.13 4.29
CA TYR A 23 -5.08 27.51 4.16
C TYR A 23 -3.67 27.59 3.61
N VAL A 24 -2.74 26.82 4.20
CA VAL A 24 -1.33 26.81 3.82
C VAL A 24 -1.21 26.21 2.41
N TYR A 25 -1.42 24.91 2.23
CA TYR A 25 -1.00 24.24 1.00
C TYR A 25 -1.97 24.31 -0.17
N VAL A 26 -3.27 24.50 0.08
CA VAL A 26 -4.27 24.55 -1.00
C VAL A 26 -4.53 26.00 -1.39
N PHE A 27 -5.12 26.78 -0.48
CA PHE A 27 -5.54 28.14 -0.76
C PHE A 27 -4.38 29.08 -1.12
N SER A 28 -3.28 29.06 -0.34
CA SER A 28 -2.13 29.94 -0.64
C SER A 28 -1.46 29.57 -1.97
N THR A 29 -1.38 28.28 -2.30
CA THR A 29 -0.86 27.83 -3.60
C THR A 29 -1.76 28.29 -4.75
N PHE A 30 -3.08 28.12 -4.66
CA PHE A 30 -4.00 28.63 -5.68
C PHE A 30 -3.88 30.14 -5.88
N TRP A 31 -3.79 30.90 -4.79
CA TRP A 31 -3.55 32.34 -4.87
C TRP A 31 -2.21 32.67 -5.54
N LEU A 32 -1.14 31.96 -5.17
CA LEU A 32 0.20 32.16 -5.71
C LEU A 32 0.23 31.92 -7.23
N VAL A 33 -0.37 30.81 -7.67
CA VAL A 33 -0.43 30.42 -9.09
C VAL A 33 -1.29 31.38 -9.91
N LEU A 34 -2.48 31.76 -9.43
CA LEU A 34 -3.44 32.53 -10.22
C LEU A 34 -3.22 34.04 -10.18
N ILE A 35 -2.79 34.56 -9.03
CA ILE A 35 -2.71 36.02 -8.80
C ILE A 35 -1.26 36.46 -8.74
N ARG A 36 -0.45 35.87 -7.84
CA ARG A 36 0.92 36.35 -7.62
C ARG A 36 1.82 36.15 -8.83
N TYR A 37 1.70 35.02 -9.52
CA TYR A 37 2.49 34.74 -10.73
C TYR A 37 2.31 35.82 -11.82
N SER A 38 1.09 36.36 -11.97
CA SER A 38 0.82 37.44 -12.94
C SER A 38 1.58 38.74 -12.65
N VAL A 39 2.12 38.88 -11.43
CA VAL A 39 2.87 40.05 -10.97
C VAL A 39 4.36 39.77 -10.90
N THR A 40 4.78 38.62 -10.39
CA THR A 40 6.21 38.31 -10.18
C THR A 40 6.89 37.63 -11.37
N GLU A 41 6.12 36.94 -12.22
CA GLU A 41 6.60 36.10 -13.34
C GLU A 41 7.66 35.06 -12.93
N ASN A 42 7.77 34.73 -11.64
CA ASN A 42 8.76 33.79 -11.11
C ASN A 42 8.25 32.36 -11.21
N PHE A 43 8.66 31.66 -12.27
CA PHE A 43 8.23 30.28 -12.50
C PHE A 43 8.74 29.29 -11.44
N THR A 44 9.95 29.47 -10.91
CA THR A 44 10.52 28.56 -9.93
C THR A 44 9.70 28.53 -8.65
N GLU A 45 9.24 29.71 -8.20
CA GLU A 45 8.35 29.87 -7.05
C GLU A 45 7.02 29.12 -7.24
N VAL A 46 6.42 29.26 -8.43
CA VAL A 46 5.20 28.55 -8.81
C VAL A 46 5.41 27.04 -8.84
N ALA A 47 6.52 26.57 -9.42
CA ALA A 47 6.82 25.14 -9.50
C ALA A 47 6.96 24.50 -8.11
N ILE A 48 7.64 25.17 -7.18
CA ILE A 48 7.79 24.72 -5.78
C ILE A 48 6.42 24.72 -5.06
N ALA A 49 5.62 25.76 -5.25
CA ALA A 49 4.29 25.83 -4.64
C ALA A 49 3.36 24.71 -5.14
N VAL A 50 3.34 24.48 -6.46
CA VAL A 50 2.56 23.40 -7.08
C VAL A 50 3.07 22.04 -6.64
N SER A 51 4.39 21.84 -6.51
CA SER A 51 4.93 20.57 -6.03
C SER A 51 4.49 20.27 -4.61
N LEU A 52 4.57 21.24 -3.69
CA LEU A 52 4.13 21.06 -2.31
C LEU A 52 2.64 20.74 -2.22
N MET A 53 1.82 21.43 -3.01
CA MET A 53 0.38 21.15 -3.08
C MET A 53 0.11 19.75 -3.65
N ALA A 54 0.73 19.39 -4.78
CA ALA A 54 0.51 18.10 -5.44
C ALA A 54 0.94 16.92 -4.55
N ALA A 55 2.11 17.00 -3.91
CA ALA A 55 2.59 15.95 -3.02
C ALA A 55 1.71 15.79 -1.78
N SER A 56 1.08 16.88 -1.31
CA SER A 56 0.30 16.86 -0.07
C SER A 56 -1.20 16.63 -0.25
N VAL A 57 -1.79 17.05 -1.39
CA VAL A 57 -3.24 16.95 -1.66
C VAL A 57 -3.73 15.50 -1.75
N THR A 58 -2.83 14.59 -2.14
CA THR A 58 -3.05 13.14 -2.13
C THR A 58 -3.47 12.64 -0.74
N SER A 59 -3.01 13.30 0.34
CA SER A 59 -3.40 12.98 1.72
C SER A 59 -4.88 13.23 1.96
N ILE A 60 -5.39 14.37 1.48
CA ILE A 60 -6.83 14.69 1.58
C ILE A 60 -7.64 13.71 0.75
N ILE A 61 -7.21 13.42 -0.48
CA ILE A 61 -7.93 12.50 -1.37
C ILE A 61 -8.09 11.13 -0.69
N LYS A 62 -7.00 10.59 -0.12
CA LYS A 62 -7.03 9.34 0.66
C LYS A 62 -7.91 9.44 1.91
N PHE A 63 -7.88 10.57 2.61
CA PHE A 63 -8.73 10.78 3.79
C PHE A 63 -10.22 10.75 3.44
N ILE A 64 -10.62 11.52 2.43
CA ILE A 64 -12.00 11.56 1.93
C ILE A 64 -12.41 10.18 1.45
N PHE A 65 -11.55 9.52 0.67
CA PHE A 65 -11.79 8.16 0.21
C PHE A 65 -12.05 7.19 1.36
N MET A 66 -11.23 7.22 2.41
CA MET A 66 -11.40 6.39 3.59
C MET A 66 -12.69 6.68 4.36
N ILE A 67 -13.14 7.95 4.38
CA ILE A 67 -14.43 8.31 4.96
C ILE A 67 -15.58 7.74 4.13
N LEU A 68 -15.53 7.90 2.81
CA LEU A 68 -16.58 7.42 1.90
C LEU A 68 -16.72 5.89 1.93
N HIS A 69 -15.59 5.17 2.05
CA HIS A 69 -15.55 3.71 2.03
C HIS A 69 -15.40 3.07 3.41
N VAL A 70 -15.63 3.83 4.50
CA VAL A 70 -15.40 3.36 5.88
C VAL A 70 -16.22 2.11 6.21
N SER A 71 -17.46 2.03 5.71
CA SER A 71 -18.33 0.87 5.92
C SER A 71 -17.75 -0.40 5.29
N GLN A 72 -17.27 -0.27 4.05
CA GLN A 72 -16.71 -1.33 3.24
C GLN A 72 -15.37 -1.79 3.82
N ALA A 73 -14.47 -0.85 4.13
CA ALA A 73 -13.19 -1.15 4.78
C ALA A 73 -13.39 -1.93 6.10
N ARG A 74 -14.35 -1.50 6.94
CA ARG A 74 -14.70 -2.23 8.17
C ARG A 74 -15.28 -3.60 7.91
N GLU A 75 -16.06 -3.77 6.84
CA GLU A 75 -16.61 -5.07 6.43
C GLU A 75 -15.51 -6.01 5.95
N THR A 76 -14.57 -5.51 5.14
CA THR A 76 -13.40 -6.25 4.65
C THR A 76 -12.53 -6.74 5.81
N VAL A 77 -12.22 -5.85 6.76
CA VAL A 77 -11.48 -6.23 7.99
C VAL A 77 -12.26 -7.28 8.80
N ARG A 78 -13.57 -7.13 8.95
CA ARG A 78 -14.41 -8.13 9.65
C ARG A 78 -14.38 -9.49 8.96
N LYS A 79 -14.47 -9.53 7.63
CA LYS A 79 -14.36 -10.78 6.85
C LYS A 79 -13.01 -11.45 7.03
N ILE A 80 -11.92 -10.67 7.00
CA ILE A 80 -10.57 -11.17 7.24
C ILE A 80 -10.45 -11.77 8.65
N LEU A 81 -10.92 -11.07 9.68
CA LEU A 81 -10.88 -11.57 11.06
C LEU A 81 -11.74 -12.82 11.27
N ALA A 82 -12.93 -12.85 10.69
CA ALA A 82 -13.79 -14.03 10.73
C ALA A 82 -13.15 -15.22 10.01
N PHE A 83 -12.48 -14.97 8.89
CA PHE A 83 -11.77 -15.99 8.13
C PHE A 83 -10.54 -16.52 8.89
N ASP A 84 -9.75 -15.65 9.51
CA ASP A 84 -8.60 -16.03 10.34
C ASP A 84 -9.03 -16.87 11.56
N ALA A 85 -10.18 -16.55 12.15
CA ALA A 85 -10.74 -17.30 13.28
C ALA A 85 -11.15 -18.75 12.95
N LEU A 86 -11.34 -19.09 11.67
CA LEU A 86 -11.63 -20.47 11.24
C LEU A 86 -10.38 -21.36 11.23
N MET A 87 -9.17 -20.79 11.37
CA MET A 87 -7.92 -21.53 11.27
C MET A 87 -7.51 -22.16 12.60
N GLU A 88 -7.33 -23.48 12.62
CA GLU A 88 -6.94 -24.22 13.82
C GLU A 88 -5.56 -23.79 14.36
N PRO A 89 -5.47 -23.35 15.64
CA PRO A 89 -4.21 -22.94 16.26
C PRO A 89 -3.19 -24.07 16.33
N GLY A 90 -1.90 -23.75 16.13
CA GLY A 90 -0.80 -24.70 16.30
C GLY A 90 -0.55 -25.60 15.08
N THR A 91 -1.36 -25.46 14.02
CA THR A 91 -1.11 -26.10 12.73
C THR A 91 0.06 -25.46 11.98
N ARG A 92 0.70 -26.22 11.07
CA ARG A 92 1.74 -25.69 10.16
C ARG A 92 1.26 -24.45 9.40
N LEU A 93 0.01 -24.47 8.96
CA LEU A 93 -0.67 -23.36 8.29
C LEU A 93 -0.62 -22.08 9.13
N THR A 94 -1.16 -22.11 10.37
CA THR A 94 -1.21 -20.92 11.23
C THR A 94 0.18 -20.42 11.64
N MET A 95 1.15 -21.32 11.82
CA MET A 95 2.54 -20.94 12.10
C MET A 95 3.20 -20.19 10.93
N ASN A 96 3.04 -20.71 9.71
CA ASN A 96 3.57 -20.08 8.50
C ASN A 96 2.86 -18.76 8.18
N LEU A 97 1.54 -18.71 8.35
CA LEU A 97 0.77 -17.48 8.23
C LEU A 97 1.31 -16.41 9.20
N ARG A 98 1.45 -16.75 10.48
CA ARG A 98 1.99 -15.83 11.50
C ARG A 98 3.41 -15.37 11.16
N LYS A 99 4.26 -16.24 10.62
CA LYS A 99 5.61 -15.87 10.17
C LYS A 99 5.56 -14.83 9.05
N ASN A 100 4.73 -15.07 8.03
CA ASN A 100 4.55 -14.13 6.92
C ASN A 100 3.92 -12.81 7.39
N LEU A 101 2.93 -12.84 8.27
CA LEU A 101 2.33 -11.63 8.86
C LEU A 101 3.32 -10.82 9.70
N ARG A 102 4.29 -11.44 10.37
CA ARG A 102 5.39 -10.71 11.03
C ARG A 102 6.27 -9.97 10.03
N MET A 103 6.49 -10.53 8.84
CA MET A 103 7.22 -9.84 7.77
C MET A 103 6.43 -8.64 7.23
N VAL A 104 5.12 -8.81 7.03
CA VAL A 104 4.21 -7.72 6.65
C VAL A 104 4.20 -6.60 7.71
N LYS A 105 4.08 -6.97 8.99
CA LYS A 105 4.15 -6.02 10.11
C LYS A 105 5.48 -5.27 10.13
N LYS A 106 6.61 -5.98 9.93
CA LYS A 106 7.93 -5.35 9.86
C LYS A 106 8.00 -4.34 8.71
N ARG A 107 7.50 -4.71 7.52
CA ARG A 107 7.42 -3.82 6.35
C ARG A 107 6.60 -2.56 6.65
N ALA A 108 5.40 -2.71 7.21
CA ALA A 108 4.54 -1.59 7.59
C ALA A 108 5.21 -0.66 8.63
N LEU A 109 5.88 -1.24 9.64
CA LEU A 109 6.59 -0.46 10.65
C LEU A 109 7.79 0.28 10.07
N THR A 110 8.57 -0.35 9.20
CA THR A 110 9.70 0.30 8.52
C THR A 110 9.24 1.49 7.69
N ILE A 111 8.16 1.33 6.92
CA ILE A 111 7.57 2.41 6.11
C ILE A 111 7.07 3.55 7.00
N TRP A 112 6.38 3.22 8.09
CA TRP A 112 5.92 4.19 9.08
C TRP A 112 7.08 5.01 9.65
N ILE A 113 8.18 4.35 10.05
CA ILE A 113 9.37 5.02 10.59
C ILE A 113 9.99 5.94 9.55
N ILE A 114 10.14 5.49 8.30
CA ILE A 114 10.74 6.28 7.22
C ILE A 114 9.94 7.57 6.97
N LEU A 115 8.62 7.45 6.81
CA LEU A 115 7.76 8.61 6.54
C LEU A 115 7.65 9.55 7.74
N ALA A 116 7.53 9.01 8.96
CA ALA A 116 7.52 9.83 10.18
C ALA A 116 8.85 10.57 10.39
N THR A 117 9.97 9.92 10.08
CA THR A 117 11.31 10.53 10.16
C THR A 117 11.46 11.64 9.11
N ASN A 118 11.02 11.41 7.88
CA ASN A 118 11.04 12.45 6.84
C ASN A 118 10.22 13.68 7.26
N ALA A 119 9.04 13.49 7.83
CA ALA A 119 8.21 14.59 8.32
C ALA A 119 8.86 15.36 9.48
N ALA A 120 9.48 14.64 10.42
CA ALA A 120 10.23 15.26 11.52
C ALA A 120 11.41 16.08 10.98
N ILE A 121 12.16 15.55 10.01
CA ILE A 121 13.24 16.27 9.34
C ILE A 121 12.68 17.53 8.68
N PHE A 122 11.60 17.41 7.90
CA PHE A 122 10.99 18.52 7.17
C PHE A 122 10.52 19.64 8.12
N ALA A 123 9.97 19.29 9.29
CA ALA A 123 9.52 20.25 10.30
C ALA A 123 10.67 20.86 11.13
N VAL A 124 11.77 20.14 11.36
CA VAL A 124 12.92 20.60 12.17
C VAL A 124 13.95 21.36 11.33
N PHE A 125 14.03 21.09 10.03
CA PHE A 125 15.01 21.69 9.13
C PHE A 125 15.13 23.23 9.22
N PRO A 126 14.04 24.01 9.34
CA PRO A 126 14.14 25.46 9.45
C PRO A 126 14.95 25.94 10.66
N PHE A 127 14.91 25.20 11.77
CA PHE A 127 15.60 25.55 13.02
C PHE A 127 17.09 25.21 13.01
N LEU A 128 17.54 24.40 12.05
CA LEU A 128 18.95 24.03 11.91
C LEU A 128 19.76 25.08 11.15
N ARG A 129 19.08 25.97 10.40
CA ARG A 129 19.72 27.05 9.63
C ARG A 129 19.86 28.31 10.49
N PRO A 130 20.99 29.04 10.40
CA PRO A 130 21.16 30.28 11.13
C PRO A 130 20.26 31.37 10.53
N GLY A 131 19.37 31.92 11.35
CA GLY A 131 18.41 32.95 10.94
C GLY A 131 16.97 32.47 11.03
N ARG A 132 16.03 33.29 10.55
CA ARG A 132 14.63 32.90 10.40
C ARG A 132 14.45 32.30 9.01
N HIS A 133 14.00 31.06 8.96
CA HIS A 133 13.81 30.30 7.74
C HIS A 133 12.52 29.48 7.82
N PHE A 134 11.99 29.09 6.67
CA PHE A 134 11.01 28.04 6.48
C PHE A 134 11.71 26.82 5.88
N THR A 135 10.97 25.72 5.64
CA THR A 135 11.57 24.57 4.96
C THR A 135 11.85 24.92 3.50
N GLU A 136 10.87 25.57 2.89
CA GLU A 136 10.96 26.17 1.55
C GLU A 136 10.80 27.69 1.69
N ASP A 137 11.93 28.41 1.70
CA ASP A 137 11.95 29.88 1.91
C ASP A 137 11.26 30.66 0.77
N THR A 138 11.17 30.05 -0.41
CA THR A 138 10.50 30.59 -1.59
C THR A 138 8.98 30.43 -1.54
N TYR A 139 8.45 29.55 -0.68
CA TYR A 139 7.02 29.31 -0.60
C TYR A 139 6.32 30.37 0.26
N ILE A 140 5.34 31.05 -0.32
CA ILE A 140 4.69 32.20 0.33
C ILE A 140 3.23 31.90 0.68
N ILE A 141 2.91 32.12 1.95
CA ILE A 141 1.57 31.95 2.51
C ILE A 141 0.79 33.25 2.32
N TYR A 142 -0.43 33.14 1.80
CA TYR A 142 -1.29 34.29 1.56
C TYR A 142 -1.47 35.13 2.83
N GLY A 143 -1.41 36.47 2.68
CA GLY A 143 -1.73 37.41 3.75
C GLY A 143 -0.73 37.48 4.91
N LEU A 144 0.41 36.77 4.84
CA LEU A 144 1.43 36.75 5.90
C LEU A 144 2.76 37.39 5.47
N GLU A 145 2.76 38.22 4.42
CA GLU A 145 3.94 38.97 4.01
C GLU A 145 4.13 40.23 4.88
N PRO A 146 5.36 40.54 5.34
CA PRO A 146 6.59 39.75 5.22
C PRO A 146 6.63 38.56 6.21
N MET A 147 6.90 37.34 5.71
CA MET A 147 6.82 36.11 6.50
C MET A 147 7.95 35.94 7.52
N LEU A 148 9.06 36.67 7.38
CA LEU A 148 10.20 36.57 8.29
C LEU A 148 10.09 37.54 9.49
N GLU A 149 9.15 38.48 9.46
CA GLU A 149 8.96 39.46 10.54
C GLU A 149 7.94 38.95 11.57
N SER A 150 8.11 39.33 12.84
CA SER A 150 7.15 38.99 13.89
C SER A 150 5.95 39.95 13.82
N PRO A 151 4.69 39.49 13.97
CA PRO A 151 4.25 38.16 14.41
C PRO A 151 4.01 37.13 13.28
N ASN A 152 4.14 37.53 12.02
CA ASN A 152 3.81 36.69 10.86
C ASN A 152 4.66 35.42 10.80
N TYR A 153 5.95 35.51 11.17
CA TYR A 153 6.86 34.37 11.24
C TYR A 153 6.34 33.28 12.16
N GLU A 154 5.97 33.64 13.40
CA GLU A 154 5.51 32.68 14.39
C GLU A 154 4.18 32.03 13.98
N ILE A 155 3.28 32.78 13.35
CA ILE A 155 2.00 32.29 12.83
C ILE A 155 2.22 31.32 11.67
N ALA A 156 2.96 31.74 10.64
CA ALA A 156 3.25 30.96 9.44
C ALA A 156 3.97 29.64 9.77
N LEU A 157 4.95 29.69 10.68
CA LEU A 157 5.72 28.52 11.09
C LEU A 157 4.83 27.52 11.83
N THR A 158 4.01 28.01 12.77
CA THR A 158 3.10 27.16 13.55
C THR A 158 2.06 26.50 12.64
N MET A 159 1.44 27.26 11.74
CA MET A 159 0.47 26.72 10.78
C MET A 159 1.10 25.69 9.84
N SER A 160 2.32 25.94 9.37
CA SER A 160 3.05 25.01 8.50
C SER A 160 3.36 23.70 9.20
N ILE A 161 3.89 23.75 10.43
CA ILE A 161 4.22 22.56 11.23
C ILE A 161 2.96 21.72 11.50
N ILE A 162 1.85 22.35 11.90
CA ILE A 162 0.57 21.66 12.10
C ILE A 162 0.11 20.97 10.79
N SER A 163 0.25 21.66 9.67
CA SER A 163 -0.15 21.15 8.35
C SER A 163 0.69 19.96 7.89
N ILE A 164 2.01 19.99 8.12
CA ILE A 164 2.94 18.89 7.81
C ILE A 164 2.56 17.63 8.59
N PHE A 165 2.38 17.76 9.91
CA PHE A 165 2.03 16.61 10.74
C PHE A 165 0.65 16.05 10.41
N PHE A 166 -0.32 16.90 10.10
CA PHE A 166 -1.65 16.48 9.65
C PHE A 166 -1.58 15.66 8.35
N CYS A 167 -0.91 16.21 7.34
CA CYS A 167 -0.72 15.59 6.02
C CYS A 167 -0.09 14.19 6.16
N VAL A 168 1.05 14.13 6.85
CA VAL A 168 1.82 12.89 7.01
C VAL A 168 1.07 11.86 7.87
N TYR A 169 0.41 12.29 8.95
CA TYR A 169 -0.37 11.39 9.78
C TYR A 169 -1.46 10.70 8.97
N VAL A 170 -2.24 11.48 8.20
CA VAL A 170 -3.29 10.95 7.33
C VAL A 170 -2.72 9.97 6.31
N MET A 171 -1.66 10.37 5.60
CA MET A 171 -1.02 9.55 4.57
C MET A 171 -0.51 8.21 5.10
N ILE A 172 0.25 8.24 6.19
CA ILE A 172 0.87 7.04 6.76
C ILE A 172 -0.21 6.03 7.19
N ASN A 173 -1.30 6.48 7.80
CA ASN A 173 -2.34 5.57 8.27
C ASN A 173 -3.03 4.84 7.10
N VAL A 174 -3.32 5.55 6.01
CA VAL A 174 -3.92 4.92 4.83
C VAL A 174 -2.93 3.99 4.13
N ALA A 175 -1.67 4.39 3.99
CA ALA A 175 -0.63 3.53 3.42
C ALA A 175 -0.45 2.23 4.24
N VAL A 176 -0.40 2.33 5.58
CA VAL A 176 -0.31 1.18 6.48
C VAL A 176 -1.52 0.27 6.34
N TYR A 177 -2.73 0.82 6.22
CA TYR A 177 -3.94 0.02 5.97
C TYR A 177 -3.81 -0.81 4.70
N VAL A 178 -3.41 -0.20 3.57
CA VAL A 178 -3.22 -0.91 2.28
C VAL A 178 -2.15 -2.00 2.41
N ILE A 179 -0.98 -1.68 2.98
CA ILE A 179 0.13 -2.64 3.17
C ILE A 179 -0.32 -3.86 3.99
N VAL A 180 -1.11 -3.64 5.05
CA VAL A 180 -1.55 -4.69 5.96
C VAL A 180 -2.61 -5.58 5.30
N ILE A 181 -3.60 -5.01 4.62
CA ILE A 181 -4.68 -5.79 3.99
C ILE A 181 -4.15 -6.58 2.79
N VAL A 182 -3.40 -5.93 1.89
CA VAL A 182 -2.76 -6.61 0.76
C VAL A 182 -1.73 -7.63 1.25
N GLY A 183 -0.96 -7.26 2.27
CA GLY A 183 0.01 -8.16 2.90
C GLY A 183 -0.61 -9.37 3.60
N TYR A 184 -1.84 -9.26 4.11
CA TYR A 184 -2.57 -10.41 4.63
C TYR A 184 -2.90 -11.43 3.52
N ILE A 185 -3.38 -10.95 2.38
CA ILE A 185 -3.67 -11.79 1.20
C ILE A 185 -2.38 -12.43 0.68
N GLU A 186 -1.30 -11.64 0.56
CA GLU A 186 0.05 -12.12 0.22
C GLU A 186 0.47 -13.29 1.14
N ALA A 187 0.35 -13.09 2.46
CA ALA A 187 0.73 -14.07 3.45
C ALA A 187 -0.13 -15.34 3.38
N GLN A 188 -1.43 -15.20 3.13
CA GLN A 188 -2.36 -16.32 2.96
C GLN A 188 -2.02 -17.15 1.73
N ILE A 189 -1.84 -16.53 0.56
CA ILE A 189 -1.52 -17.22 -0.68
C ILE A 189 -0.21 -18.02 -0.54
N LYS A 190 0.84 -17.40 0.02
CA LYS A 190 2.11 -18.09 0.32
C LYS A 190 1.91 -19.30 1.23
N THR A 191 1.09 -19.14 2.26
CA THR A 191 0.84 -20.21 3.23
C THR A 191 0.08 -21.37 2.59
N ILE A 192 -0.95 -21.08 1.78
CA ILE A 192 -1.69 -22.10 1.03
C ILE A 192 -0.75 -22.84 0.08
N GLY A 193 0.19 -22.15 -0.59
CA GLY A 193 1.21 -22.79 -1.43
C GLY A 193 2.08 -23.80 -0.67
N VAL A 194 2.53 -23.44 0.53
CA VAL A 194 3.27 -24.37 1.39
C VAL A 194 2.43 -25.59 1.78
N GLU A 195 1.14 -25.39 2.07
CA GLU A 195 0.24 -26.50 2.40
C GLU A 195 0.02 -27.43 1.21
N VAL A 196 -0.23 -26.88 0.01
CA VAL A 196 -0.41 -27.67 -1.21
C VAL A 196 0.84 -28.51 -1.49
N LYS A 197 2.04 -27.91 -1.40
CA LYS A 197 3.30 -28.60 -1.66
C LYS A 197 3.55 -29.81 -0.75
N ASN A 198 2.96 -29.84 0.45
CA ASN A 198 3.15 -30.93 1.41
C ASN A 198 1.99 -31.94 1.46
N LEU A 199 0.94 -31.78 0.63
CA LEU A 199 -0.27 -32.61 0.65
C LEU A 199 0.03 -34.11 0.56
N TRP A 200 0.91 -34.50 -0.36
CA TRP A 200 1.27 -35.90 -0.57
C TRP A 200 1.98 -36.50 0.64
N LYS A 201 2.99 -35.80 1.16
CA LYS A 201 3.73 -36.25 2.33
C LYS A 201 2.83 -36.35 3.57
N ASP A 202 1.90 -35.42 3.73
CA ASP A 202 0.95 -35.41 4.84
C ASP A 202 -0.05 -36.58 4.75
N SER A 203 -0.50 -36.93 3.55
CA SER A 203 -1.38 -38.09 3.34
C SER A 203 -0.68 -39.41 3.71
N GLN A 204 0.58 -39.57 3.31
CA GLN A 204 1.39 -40.73 3.67
C GLN A 204 1.61 -40.85 5.18
N ASN A 205 1.87 -39.73 5.86
CA ASN A 205 2.04 -39.70 7.31
C ASN A 205 0.73 -40.03 8.03
N PHE A 206 -0.39 -39.49 7.56
CA PHE A 206 -1.72 -39.80 8.08
C PHE A 206 -2.04 -41.30 7.93
N TYR A 207 -1.74 -41.89 6.77
CA TYR A 207 -1.88 -43.33 6.58
C TYR A 207 -1.00 -44.13 7.53
N LYS A 208 0.28 -43.79 7.71
CA LYS A 208 1.18 -44.51 8.65
C LYS A 208 0.63 -44.53 10.07
N ILE A 209 0.10 -43.39 10.54
CA ILE A 209 -0.52 -43.26 11.86
C ILE A 209 -1.75 -44.17 11.97
N MET A 210 -2.58 -44.26 10.93
CA MET A 210 -3.75 -45.14 10.91
C MET A 210 -3.39 -46.63 10.74
N HIS A 211 -2.35 -46.94 9.97
CA HIS A 211 -1.94 -48.31 9.64
C HIS A 211 -1.33 -49.05 10.83
N HIS A 212 -0.73 -48.35 11.79
CA HIS A 212 -0.29 -48.95 13.06
C HIS A 212 -1.40 -49.69 13.84
N LYS A 213 -2.66 -49.62 13.38
CA LYS A 213 -3.83 -50.28 13.98
C LYS A 213 -4.39 -51.48 13.17
N VAL A 214 -3.81 -51.91 12.04
CA VAL A 214 -4.43 -52.95 11.15
C VAL A 214 -3.41 -53.99 10.64
N GLN A 215 -3.81 -55.27 10.60
CA GLN A 215 -2.90 -56.44 10.54
C GLN A 215 -2.84 -57.20 9.18
N ASN A 216 -3.54 -56.77 8.11
CA ASN A 216 -3.72 -57.58 6.88
C ASN A 216 -3.23 -56.89 5.58
N LYS A 217 -2.29 -57.51 4.82
CA LYS A 217 -1.41 -56.85 3.81
C LYS A 217 -2.03 -56.45 2.45
N ILE A 218 -2.84 -57.30 1.81
CA ILE A 218 -3.36 -57.03 0.44
C ILE A 218 -4.54 -56.07 0.47
N TYR A 219 -5.48 -56.28 1.41
CA TYR A 219 -6.55 -55.33 1.70
C TYR A 219 -5.99 -53.96 2.13
N ALA A 220 -4.85 -53.94 2.83
CA ALA A 220 -4.22 -52.69 3.24
C ALA A 220 -3.73 -51.82 2.08
N LEU A 221 -3.33 -52.38 0.93
CA LEU A 221 -2.77 -51.58 -0.17
C LEU A 221 -3.86 -50.80 -0.92
N HIS A 222 -4.96 -51.45 -1.29
CA HIS A 222 -6.10 -50.77 -1.93
C HIS A 222 -6.79 -49.82 -0.95
N LYS A 223 -6.80 -50.18 0.35
CA LYS A 223 -7.26 -49.30 1.43
C LYS A 223 -6.33 -48.11 1.67
N LYS A 224 -5.02 -48.25 1.44
CA LYS A 224 -4.03 -47.16 1.56
C LYS A 224 -4.30 -46.06 0.55
N GLU A 225 -4.36 -46.38 -0.73
CA GLU A 225 -4.58 -45.38 -1.79
C GLU A 225 -5.89 -44.64 -1.58
N ASN A 226 -6.95 -45.35 -1.18
CA ASN A 226 -8.24 -44.74 -0.86
C ASN A 226 -8.15 -43.80 0.35
N ILE A 227 -7.49 -44.20 1.44
CA ILE A 227 -7.32 -43.35 2.64
C ILE A 227 -6.49 -42.10 2.33
N GLU A 228 -5.37 -42.25 1.62
CA GLU A 228 -4.48 -41.14 1.26
C GLU A 228 -5.23 -40.14 0.35
N ASN A 229 -5.98 -40.63 -0.65
CA ASN A 229 -6.75 -39.78 -1.53
C ASN A 229 -7.96 -39.12 -0.85
N ASP A 230 -8.63 -39.79 0.09
CA ASP A 230 -9.69 -39.20 0.90
C ASP A 230 -9.16 -38.04 1.75
N PHE A 231 -7.99 -38.21 2.36
CA PHE A 231 -7.32 -37.15 3.12
C PHE A 231 -6.98 -35.96 2.20
N ILE A 232 -6.36 -36.23 1.05
CA ILE A 232 -6.00 -35.21 0.07
C ILE A 232 -7.25 -34.47 -0.41
N GLN A 233 -8.34 -35.17 -0.72
CA GLN A 233 -9.57 -34.56 -1.20
C GLN A 233 -10.17 -33.59 -0.19
N ARG A 234 -10.22 -33.98 1.09
CA ARG A 234 -10.72 -33.11 2.17
C ARG A 234 -9.84 -31.88 2.33
N ARG A 235 -8.52 -32.06 2.35
CA ARG A 235 -7.57 -30.95 2.51
C ARG A 235 -7.59 -30.01 1.30
N LEU A 236 -7.63 -30.54 0.08
CA LEU A 236 -7.75 -29.76 -1.16
C LEU A 236 -9.01 -28.92 -1.20
N ARG A 237 -10.16 -29.47 -0.78
CA ARG A 237 -11.41 -28.71 -0.70
C ARG A 237 -11.27 -27.49 0.21
N THR A 238 -10.64 -27.66 1.37
CA THR A 238 -10.37 -26.55 2.30
C THR A 238 -9.43 -25.51 1.67
N LEU A 239 -8.32 -25.94 1.07
CA LEU A 239 -7.34 -25.05 0.44
C LEU A 239 -7.92 -24.31 -0.77
N PHE A 240 -8.78 -24.98 -1.56
CA PHE A 240 -9.53 -24.38 -2.65
C PHE A 240 -10.44 -23.25 -2.15
N ASN A 241 -11.23 -23.52 -1.11
CA ASN A 241 -12.10 -22.50 -0.51
C ASN A 241 -11.30 -21.31 0.03
N TYR A 242 -10.12 -21.55 0.61
CA TYR A 242 -9.23 -20.48 1.06
C TYR A 242 -8.70 -19.65 -0.11
N HIS A 243 -8.29 -20.29 -1.20
CA HIS A 243 -7.82 -19.60 -2.39
C HIS A 243 -8.91 -18.71 -3.00
N VAL A 244 -10.12 -19.25 -3.20
CA VAL A 244 -11.28 -18.50 -3.72
C VAL A 244 -11.66 -17.34 -2.80
N THR A 245 -11.65 -17.55 -1.47
CA THR A 245 -11.96 -16.50 -0.51
C THR A 245 -10.94 -15.35 -0.59
N ASN A 246 -9.65 -15.65 -0.70
CA ASN A 246 -8.61 -14.63 -0.87
C ASN A 246 -8.77 -13.84 -2.16
N ILE A 247 -9.11 -14.51 -3.28
CA ILE A 247 -9.40 -13.85 -4.55
C ILE A 247 -10.57 -12.88 -4.40
N ASN A 248 -11.68 -13.32 -3.80
CA ASN A 248 -12.87 -12.48 -3.63
C ASN A 248 -12.60 -11.26 -2.73
N ILE A 249 -11.83 -11.43 -1.64
CA ILE A 249 -11.43 -10.32 -0.76
C ILE A 249 -10.55 -9.34 -1.54
N PHE A 250 -9.59 -9.84 -2.33
CA PHE A 250 -8.71 -9.00 -3.12
C PHE A 250 -9.45 -8.23 -4.21
N GLN A 251 -10.35 -8.88 -4.95
CA GLN A 251 -11.12 -8.21 -6.01
C GLN A 251 -11.94 -7.06 -5.46
N LYS A 252 -12.65 -7.26 -4.34
CA LYS A 252 -13.40 -6.19 -3.68
C LYS A 252 -12.48 -5.06 -3.22
N LEU A 253 -11.32 -5.38 -2.63
CA LEU A 253 -10.33 -4.38 -2.24
C LEU A 253 -9.79 -3.59 -3.44
N ASN A 254 -9.50 -4.26 -4.55
CA ASN A 254 -8.96 -3.64 -5.75
C ASN A 254 -9.99 -2.73 -6.41
N GLU A 255 -11.26 -3.15 -6.49
CA GLU A 255 -12.38 -2.30 -6.95
C GLU A 255 -12.55 -1.05 -6.08
N GLU A 256 -12.37 -1.17 -4.76
CA GLU A 256 -12.42 -0.03 -3.85
C GLU A 256 -11.24 0.92 -4.07
N LEU A 257 -10.02 0.41 -4.22
CA LEU A 257 -8.81 1.23 -4.24
C LEU A 257 -8.41 1.74 -5.64
N CYS A 258 -8.84 1.10 -6.74
CA CYS A 258 -8.24 1.32 -8.06
C CYS A 258 -8.36 2.76 -8.56
N ASP A 259 -9.51 3.39 -8.36
CA ASP A 259 -9.77 4.75 -8.84
C ASP A 259 -8.96 5.78 -8.04
N THR A 260 -8.90 5.58 -6.72
CA THR A 260 -8.11 6.44 -5.81
C THR A 260 -6.62 6.36 -6.13
N LEU A 261 -6.11 5.14 -6.34
CA LEU A 261 -4.73 4.92 -6.72
C LEU A 261 -4.43 5.53 -8.10
N ALA A 262 -5.35 5.48 -9.06
CA ALA A 262 -5.17 6.15 -10.35
C ALA A 262 -5.00 7.67 -10.21
N ILE A 263 -5.90 8.30 -9.47
CA ILE A 263 -5.86 9.75 -9.23
C ILE A 263 -4.57 10.14 -8.52
N GLU A 264 -4.19 9.38 -7.48
CA GLU A 264 -2.94 9.60 -6.77
C GLU A 264 -1.74 9.55 -7.71
N TYR A 265 -1.63 8.50 -8.53
CA TYR A 265 -0.49 8.32 -9.41
C TYR A 265 -0.36 9.46 -10.44
N VAL A 266 -1.48 9.97 -10.96
CA VAL A 266 -1.48 11.16 -11.84
C VAL A 266 -0.96 12.39 -11.09
N ILE A 267 -1.47 12.64 -9.89
CA ILE A 267 -1.05 13.79 -9.07
C ILE A 267 0.43 13.68 -8.67
N MET A 268 0.90 12.49 -8.32
CA MET A 268 2.31 12.26 -7.95
C MET A 268 3.24 12.40 -9.15
N THR A 269 2.79 12.05 -10.35
CA THR A 269 3.54 12.34 -11.59
C THR A 269 3.71 13.84 -11.79
N VAL A 270 2.63 14.61 -11.59
CA VAL A 270 2.71 16.09 -11.63
C VAL A 270 3.64 16.61 -10.54
N ALA A 271 3.55 16.07 -9.31
CA ALA A 271 4.42 16.45 -8.20
C ALA A 271 5.89 16.31 -8.60
N ILE A 272 6.33 15.15 -9.09
CA ILE A 272 7.73 14.92 -9.49
C ILE A 272 8.19 15.87 -10.59
N ILE A 273 7.36 16.10 -11.62
CA ILE A 273 7.69 17.04 -12.69
C ILE A 273 7.90 18.44 -12.11
N THR A 274 7.01 18.89 -11.24
CA THR A 274 7.09 20.22 -10.61
C THR A 274 8.23 20.33 -9.60
N GLU A 275 8.56 19.26 -8.88
CA GLU A 275 9.72 19.19 -7.98
C GLU A 275 11.03 19.38 -8.74
N LEU A 276 11.17 18.72 -9.88
CA LEU A 276 12.34 18.86 -10.75
C LEU A 276 12.42 20.26 -11.39
N LEU A 277 11.28 20.84 -11.77
CA LEU A 277 11.19 22.18 -12.32
C LEU A 277 11.49 23.28 -11.29
N GLY A 278 11.07 23.10 -10.04
CA GLY A 278 11.38 23.99 -8.90
C GLY A 278 12.86 24.00 -8.50
N GLY A 279 13.66 23.11 -9.09
CA GLY A 279 15.08 22.98 -8.80
C GLY A 279 15.34 22.08 -7.60
N LEU A 280 16.22 21.09 -7.78
CA LEU A 280 16.57 20.14 -6.74
C LEU A 280 17.20 20.80 -5.50
N GLU A 281 17.79 21.98 -5.65
CA GLU A 281 18.34 22.74 -4.52
C GLU A 281 17.28 23.18 -3.51
N ASN A 282 16.04 23.36 -3.96
CA ASN A 282 14.91 23.71 -3.10
C ASN A 282 14.20 22.43 -2.68
N THR A 283 13.86 21.56 -3.64
CA THR A 283 12.93 20.44 -3.42
C THR A 283 13.57 19.13 -2.93
N TYR A 284 14.88 19.11 -2.59
CA TYR A 284 15.58 17.88 -2.19
C TYR A 284 15.03 17.19 -0.94
N LEU A 285 14.36 17.92 -0.04
CA LEU A 285 13.70 17.33 1.14
C LEU A 285 12.34 16.70 0.79
N GLN A 286 11.68 17.25 -0.25
CA GLN A 286 10.36 16.83 -0.71
C GLN A 286 10.45 15.61 -1.64
N LEU A 287 11.37 15.60 -2.60
CA LEU A 287 11.46 14.54 -3.62
C LEU A 287 11.53 13.11 -3.03
N PRO A 288 12.33 12.82 -1.98
CA PRO A 288 12.36 11.50 -1.37
C PRO A 288 11.00 11.06 -0.81
N PHE A 289 10.21 11.99 -0.26
CA PHE A 289 8.88 11.70 0.25
C PHE A 289 7.96 11.22 -0.88
N THR A 290 7.94 11.96 -1.98
CA THR A 290 7.12 11.68 -3.16
C THR A 290 7.49 10.33 -3.79
N LEU A 291 8.80 10.04 -3.92
CA LEU A 291 9.30 8.77 -4.43
C LEU A 291 8.97 7.58 -3.52
N VAL A 292 9.10 7.75 -2.21
CA VAL A 292 8.80 6.69 -1.24
C VAL A 292 7.31 6.33 -1.28
N LEU A 293 6.42 7.31 -1.40
CA LEU A 293 4.97 7.06 -1.50
C LEU A 293 4.62 6.19 -2.71
N MET A 294 5.08 6.56 -3.92
CA MET A 294 4.85 5.73 -5.11
C MET A 294 5.51 4.35 -5.02
N PHE A 295 6.68 4.28 -4.39
CA PHE A 295 7.39 3.01 -4.21
C PHE A 295 6.60 2.03 -3.34
N ILE A 296 5.93 2.51 -2.29
CA ILE A 296 5.19 1.67 -1.34
C ILE A 296 4.03 0.91 -2.02
N ASP A 297 3.27 1.60 -2.87
CA ASP A 297 2.13 0.99 -3.56
C ASP A 297 2.60 -0.02 -4.61
N CYS A 298 3.60 0.33 -5.42
CA CYS A 298 4.26 -0.60 -6.35
C CYS A 298 4.91 -1.80 -5.66
N LEU A 299 5.52 -1.59 -4.49
CA LEU A 299 6.11 -2.68 -3.69
C LEU A 299 5.02 -3.64 -3.19
N SER A 300 3.88 -3.12 -2.74
CA SER A 300 2.78 -3.91 -2.23
C SER A 300 2.16 -4.77 -3.34
N GLY A 301 1.92 -4.18 -4.51
CA GLY A 301 1.43 -4.92 -5.67
C GLY A 301 2.45 -5.95 -6.20
N GLN A 302 3.74 -5.60 -6.27
CA GLN A 302 4.78 -6.55 -6.66
C GLN A 302 4.85 -7.76 -5.72
N LYS A 303 4.77 -7.54 -4.40
CA LYS A 303 4.82 -8.62 -3.42
C LYS A 303 3.64 -9.59 -3.54
N LEU A 304 2.47 -9.09 -3.92
CA LEU A 304 1.31 -9.92 -4.22
C LEU A 304 1.51 -10.75 -5.50
N ILE A 305 2.08 -10.15 -6.55
CA ILE A 305 2.43 -10.86 -7.80
C ILE A 305 3.41 -12.00 -7.51
N ASP A 306 4.47 -11.71 -6.75
CA ASP A 306 5.47 -12.70 -6.34
C ASP A 306 4.81 -13.87 -5.58
N ALA A 307 3.89 -13.56 -4.65
CA ALA A 307 3.15 -14.57 -3.88
C ALA A 307 2.26 -15.45 -4.77
N CYS A 308 1.58 -14.87 -5.76
CA CYS A 308 0.75 -15.62 -6.72
C CYS A 308 1.60 -16.57 -7.56
N ARG A 309 2.77 -16.11 -8.01
CA ARG A 309 3.72 -16.94 -8.76
C ARG A 309 4.28 -18.09 -7.91
N GLU A 310 4.69 -17.82 -6.67
CA GLU A 310 5.13 -18.87 -5.74
C GLU A 310 4.03 -19.93 -5.51
N PHE A 311 2.75 -19.50 -5.47
CA PHE A 311 1.61 -20.40 -5.34
C PHE A 311 1.38 -21.25 -6.59
N GLU A 312 1.48 -20.67 -7.79
CA GLU A 312 1.41 -21.40 -9.06
C GLU A 312 2.50 -22.48 -9.15
N GLU A 313 3.75 -22.12 -8.82
CA GLU A 313 4.87 -23.05 -8.77
C GLU A 313 4.63 -24.18 -7.75
N ALA A 314 4.01 -23.87 -6.61
CA ALA A 314 3.65 -24.86 -5.59
C ALA A 314 2.54 -25.82 -6.05
N LEU A 315 1.55 -25.34 -6.80
CA LEU A 315 0.51 -26.18 -7.40
C LEU A 315 1.08 -27.15 -8.42
N TYR A 316 1.98 -26.67 -9.29
CA TYR A 316 2.65 -27.51 -10.26
C TYR A 316 3.55 -28.57 -9.58
N GLY A 317 4.23 -28.20 -8.49
CA GLY A 317 5.18 -29.02 -7.76
C GLY A 317 4.63 -29.86 -6.59
N CYS A 318 3.31 -30.06 -6.47
CA CYS A 318 2.70 -30.75 -5.33
C CYS A 318 2.62 -32.29 -5.41
N GLU A 319 3.38 -32.92 -6.32
CA GLU A 319 3.35 -34.37 -6.57
C GLU A 319 1.96 -34.90 -6.97
N TRP A 320 1.20 -34.07 -7.71
CA TRP A 320 -0.16 -34.38 -8.15
C TRP A 320 -0.27 -35.65 -9.00
N GLN A 321 0.84 -36.13 -9.58
CA GLN A 321 0.86 -37.38 -10.35
C GLN A 321 0.46 -38.59 -9.49
N ASN A 322 0.65 -38.50 -8.17
CA ASN A 322 0.31 -39.56 -7.22
C ASN A 322 -1.16 -39.52 -6.76
N PHE A 323 -1.93 -38.50 -7.16
CA PHE A 323 -3.32 -38.33 -6.73
C PHE A 323 -4.28 -39.06 -7.66
N ASN A 324 -5.48 -39.38 -7.16
CA ASN A 324 -6.55 -39.88 -8.01
C ASN A 324 -7.06 -38.80 -8.99
N VAL A 325 -7.77 -39.24 -10.03
CA VAL A 325 -8.24 -38.36 -11.12
C VAL A 325 -9.09 -37.18 -10.61
N ALA A 326 -9.89 -37.37 -9.56
CA ALA A 326 -10.71 -36.30 -9.00
C ALA A 326 -9.86 -35.19 -8.33
N ASN A 327 -8.85 -35.58 -7.56
CA ASN A 327 -7.92 -34.66 -6.90
C ASN A 327 -7.00 -33.96 -7.92
N GLN A 328 -6.55 -34.67 -8.96
CA GLN A 328 -5.80 -34.09 -10.08
C GLN A 328 -6.59 -32.99 -10.79
N LYS A 329 -7.88 -33.23 -11.08
CA LYS A 329 -8.76 -32.20 -11.67
C LYS A 329 -8.91 -30.97 -10.78
N THR A 330 -8.92 -31.15 -9.45
CA THR A 330 -9.01 -30.04 -8.50
C THR A 330 -7.73 -29.19 -8.51
N ILE A 331 -6.56 -29.82 -8.50
CA ILE A 331 -5.27 -29.12 -8.65
C ILE A 331 -5.20 -28.39 -9.98
N LEU A 332 -5.60 -29.04 -11.08
CA LEU A 332 -5.63 -28.42 -12.40
C LEU A 332 -6.52 -27.17 -12.42
N LEU A 333 -7.70 -27.24 -11.80
CA LEU A 333 -8.59 -26.09 -11.68
C LEU A 333 -7.94 -24.97 -10.87
N MET A 334 -7.32 -25.28 -9.74
CA MET A 334 -6.59 -24.30 -8.92
C MET A 334 -5.46 -23.63 -9.72
N LEU A 335 -4.74 -24.41 -10.53
CA LEU A 335 -3.65 -23.91 -11.38
C LEU A 335 -4.16 -22.97 -12.47
N LEU A 336 -5.26 -23.33 -13.14
CA LEU A 336 -5.90 -22.47 -14.14
C LEU A 336 -6.40 -21.15 -13.52
N ILE A 337 -6.89 -21.19 -12.28
CA ILE A 337 -7.29 -19.99 -11.55
C ILE A 337 -6.06 -19.15 -11.16
N SER A 338 -4.99 -19.78 -10.66
CA SER A 338 -3.80 -19.05 -10.19
C SER A 338 -3.02 -18.36 -11.31
N GLN A 339 -3.11 -18.86 -12.55
CA GLN A 339 -2.54 -18.22 -13.74
C GLN A 339 -3.16 -16.84 -14.01
N LYS A 340 -4.34 -16.56 -13.48
CA LYS A 340 -4.88 -15.19 -13.41
C LYS A 340 -4.32 -14.51 -12.16
N THR A 341 -3.07 -14.05 -12.28
CA THR A 341 -2.37 -13.34 -11.22
C THR A 341 -3.20 -12.20 -10.64
N LEU A 342 -3.21 -12.07 -9.31
CA LEU A 342 -3.84 -10.95 -8.63
C LEU A 342 -3.01 -9.69 -8.84
N LEU A 343 -3.53 -8.75 -9.63
CA LEU A 343 -2.87 -7.51 -10.00
C LEU A 343 -3.56 -6.34 -9.31
N MET A 344 -2.80 -5.57 -8.54
CA MET A 344 -3.28 -4.31 -7.98
C MET A 344 -3.23 -3.26 -9.09
N SER A 345 -4.38 -2.68 -9.44
CA SER A 345 -4.48 -1.79 -10.60
C SER A 345 -4.71 -0.34 -10.18
N ALA A 346 -4.09 0.58 -10.91
CA ALA A 346 -4.45 1.99 -10.94
C ALA A 346 -5.41 2.22 -12.12
N GLY A 347 -6.70 2.36 -11.81
CA GLY A 347 -7.76 2.74 -12.74
C GLY A 347 -8.02 1.76 -13.89
N GLY A 348 -7.60 0.50 -13.77
CA GLY A 348 -7.71 -0.50 -14.84
C GLY A 348 -6.70 -0.34 -15.98
N ILE A 349 -5.83 0.68 -15.92
CA ILE A 349 -4.92 1.05 -17.01
C ILE A 349 -3.50 0.56 -16.73
N ALA A 350 -3.04 0.71 -15.49
CA ALA A 350 -1.69 0.32 -15.08
C ALA A 350 -1.74 -0.68 -13.91
N ASN A 351 -0.77 -1.60 -13.88
CA ASN A 351 -0.58 -2.53 -12.78
C ASN A 351 0.52 -1.99 -11.87
N LEU A 352 0.22 -1.89 -10.58
CA LEU A 352 1.13 -1.33 -9.58
C LEU A 352 2.23 -2.34 -9.25
N ASN A 353 3.29 -2.29 -10.05
CA ASN A 353 4.50 -3.11 -9.94
C ASN A 353 5.75 -2.24 -10.19
N PHE A 354 6.94 -2.84 -10.13
CA PHE A 354 8.18 -2.08 -10.34
C PHE A 354 8.36 -1.58 -11.79
N GLU A 355 7.73 -2.24 -12.76
CA GLU A 355 7.73 -1.78 -14.15
C GLU A 355 6.95 -0.46 -14.30
N CYS A 356 5.78 -0.37 -13.68
CA CYS A 356 4.97 0.86 -13.62
C CYS A 356 5.75 2.00 -12.94
N LEU A 357 6.40 1.73 -11.79
CA LEU A 357 7.24 2.72 -11.12
C LEU A 357 8.32 3.27 -12.06
N MET A 358 9.05 2.39 -12.74
CA MET A 358 10.10 2.77 -13.69
C MET A 358 9.53 3.58 -14.87
N MET A 359 8.37 3.19 -15.39
CA MET A 359 7.68 3.91 -16.47
C MET A 359 7.34 5.35 -16.05
N ILE A 360 6.81 5.54 -14.84
CA ILE A 360 6.46 6.86 -14.31
C ILE A 360 7.70 7.72 -14.11
N LEU A 361 8.77 7.18 -13.52
CA LEU A 361 10.00 7.94 -13.31
C LEU A 361 10.62 8.38 -14.65
N LYS A 362 10.66 7.50 -15.64
CA LYS A 362 11.14 7.83 -16.99
C LYS A 362 10.28 8.90 -17.65
N SER A 363 8.96 8.71 -17.64
CA SER A 363 8.04 9.67 -18.27
C SER A 363 8.07 11.04 -17.59
N SER A 364 8.14 11.09 -16.26
CA SER A 364 8.28 12.33 -15.48
C SER A 364 9.57 13.05 -15.81
N TYR A 365 10.70 12.32 -15.89
CA TYR A 365 11.98 12.91 -16.27
C TYR A 365 11.99 13.43 -17.71
N SER A 366 11.42 12.67 -18.66
CA SER A 366 11.27 13.11 -20.05
C SER A 366 10.36 14.34 -20.17
N ALA A 367 9.27 14.40 -19.42
CA ALA A 367 8.39 15.57 -19.39
C ALA A 367 9.10 16.80 -18.80
N TYR A 368 9.83 16.62 -17.70
CA TYR A 368 10.67 17.66 -17.11
C TYR A 368 11.69 18.22 -18.11
N THR A 369 12.46 17.37 -18.80
CA THR A 369 13.48 17.84 -19.75
C THR A 369 12.86 18.56 -20.95
N ALA A 370 11.72 18.07 -21.46
CA ALA A 370 10.98 18.72 -22.52
C ALA A 370 10.48 20.12 -22.09
N LEU A 371 9.81 20.22 -20.94
CA LEU A 371 9.30 21.49 -20.40
C LEU A 371 10.44 22.48 -20.13
N LYS A 372 11.52 22.05 -19.47
CA LYS A 372 12.68 22.89 -19.20
C LYS A 372 13.32 23.41 -20.49
N SER A 373 13.44 22.58 -21.53
CA SER A 373 13.99 22.99 -22.82
C SER A 373 13.10 23.97 -23.58
N GLY A 374 11.78 23.86 -23.44
CA GLY A 374 10.82 24.79 -24.02
C GLY A 374 10.88 26.16 -23.34
N MET A 375 11.06 26.18 -22.02
CA MET A 375 11.21 27.40 -21.24
C MET A 375 12.53 28.13 -21.49
N GLN A 376 13.60 27.45 -21.87
CA GLN A 376 14.89 28.08 -22.20
C GLN A 376 14.94 28.68 -23.62
N LYS A 377 13.92 28.43 -24.45
CA LYS A 377 13.84 28.93 -25.84
C LYS A 377 13.06 30.24 -25.97
N HIS A 378 12.43 30.69 -24.89
CA HIS A 378 11.79 31.99 -24.74
C HIS A 378 12.50 32.76 -23.64
#